data_AF-W2LYE4-F1
#
_entry.id   AF-W2LYE4-F1
#
_cell.length_a   1.000
_cell.length_b   1.000
_cell.length_c   1.000
_cell.angle_alpha   90.00
_cell.angle_beta   90.00
_cell.angle_gamma   90.00
#
_symmetry.space_group_name_H-M   'P 1'
#
loop_
_entity.id
_entity.type
_entity.pdbx_description
1 polymer ?
#
loop_
_entity_poly.entity_id
_entity_poly.type
_entity_poly.pdbx_seq_one_letter_code
_entity_poly.pdbx_strand_id
1 'polypeptide(L)'
;MPTLSEMKARFTGAKMSEDGGFYSAIPEYCAFFKEKSALCNEFNASVLLLSGKLDAQTPHVFAEYLLNELQGENKELIAFDYASRGAAMTT
;
A
#
# COMPACT_ATOMS: atom_id res chain seq x y z
N MET A 1 1.45 -32.33 30.58
CA MET A 1 1.35 -30.97 30.00
C MET A 1 2.70 -30.63 29.39
N PRO A 2 2.77 -30.13 28.14
CA PRO A 2 4.03 -29.67 27.57
C PRO A 2 4.59 -28.52 28.40
N THR A 3 5.90 -28.45 28.49
CA THR A 3 6.61 -27.35 29.14
C THR A 3 6.49 -26.07 28.31
N LEU A 4 6.72 -24.92 28.95
CA LEU A 4 6.78 -23.63 28.24
C LEU A 4 7.80 -23.66 27.10
N SER A 5 8.93 -24.34 27.31
CA SER A 5 9.99 -24.49 26.31
C SER A 5 9.50 -25.27 25.08
N GLU A 6 8.80 -26.39 25.31
CA GLU A 6 8.23 -27.21 24.23
C GLU A 6 7.11 -26.48 23.48
N MET A 7 6.26 -25.72 24.17
CA MET A 7 5.21 -24.92 23.53
C MET A 7 5.81 -23.79 22.69
N LYS A 8 6.83 -23.09 23.20
CA LYS A 8 7.53 -22.02 22.47
C LYS A 8 8.21 -22.57 21.22
N ALA A 9 8.92 -23.69 21.34
CA ALA A 9 9.60 -24.32 20.21
C ALA A 9 8.62 -24.74 19.10
N ARG A 10 7.46 -25.31 19.47
CA ARG A 10 6.40 -25.67 18.52
C ARG A 10 5.83 -24.45 17.80
N PHE A 11 5.60 -23.36 18.53
CA PHE A 11 5.05 -22.13 17.95
C PHE A 11 6.04 -21.45 17.00
N THR A 12 7.31 -21.34 17.38
CA THR A 12 8.35 -20.70 16.54
C THR A 12 8.80 -21.58 15.36
N GLY A 13 8.64 -22.90 15.47
CA GLY A 13 8.96 -23.84 14.40
C GLY A 13 7.84 -23.98 13.36
N ALA A 14 6.63 -23.53 13.68
CA ALA A 14 5.52 -23.52 12.73
C ALA A 14 5.70 -22.35 11.74
N LYS A 15 5.64 -22.66 10.44
CA LYS A 15 5.51 -21.61 9.41
C LYS A 15 4.12 -21.00 9.51
N MET A 16 4.04 -19.70 9.76
CA MET A 16 2.77 -18.97 9.63
C MET A 16 2.55 -18.69 8.14
N SER A 17 1.48 -19.28 7.58
CA SER A 17 0.99 -19.12 6.20
C SER A 17 1.83 -19.76 5.10
N GLU A 18 1.23 -20.72 4.39
CA GLU A 18 1.82 -21.44 3.25
C GLU A 18 1.84 -20.59 1.97
N ASP A 19 0.95 -19.62 1.84
CA ASP A 19 0.75 -18.91 0.58
C ASP A 19 1.63 -17.67 0.38
N GLY A 20 2.38 -17.22 1.39
CA GLY A 20 3.22 -16.03 1.26
C GLY A 20 2.49 -14.78 0.73
N GLY A 21 1.16 -14.80 0.62
CA GLY A 21 0.37 -13.84 -0.15
C GLY A 21 0.34 -12.44 0.46
N PHE A 22 0.81 -12.31 1.70
CA PHE A 22 1.07 -11.01 2.29
C PHE A 22 2.39 -10.40 1.83
N TYR A 23 3.40 -11.21 1.50
CA TYR A 23 4.70 -10.73 1.01
C TYR A 23 4.59 -10.03 -0.36
N SER A 24 3.67 -10.49 -1.21
CA SER A 24 3.37 -9.80 -2.48
C SER A 24 2.68 -8.46 -2.29
N ALA A 25 2.06 -8.21 -1.13
CA ALA A 25 1.40 -6.96 -0.78
C ALA A 25 2.28 -6.01 0.04
N ILE A 26 3.53 -6.40 0.34
CA ILE A 26 4.48 -5.57 1.10
C ILE A 26 4.78 -4.25 0.38
N PRO A 27 5.04 -4.21 -0.94
CA PRO A 27 5.30 -2.95 -1.62
C PRO A 27 4.16 -1.95 -1.45
N GLU A 28 2.90 -2.40 -1.61
CA GLU A 28 1.71 -1.60 -1.42
C GLU A 28 1.57 -1.17 0.05
N TYR A 29 1.70 -2.11 0.98
CA TYR A 29 1.65 -1.83 2.41
C TYR A 29 2.67 -0.75 2.82
N CYS A 30 3.90 -0.87 2.35
CA CYS A 30 4.96 0.10 2.62
C CYS A 30 4.66 1.47 2.00
N ALA A 31 4.14 1.51 0.77
CA ALA A 31 3.74 2.77 0.13
C ALA A 31 2.65 3.51 0.93
N PHE A 32 1.69 2.79 1.52
CA PHE A 32 0.54 3.37 2.23
C PHE A 32 0.80 3.71 3.70
N PHE A 33 1.52 2.87 4.45
CA PHE A 33 1.49 2.93 5.93
C PHE A 33 2.58 3.76 6.59
N LYS A 34 3.40 4.47 5.82
CA LYS A 34 4.53 5.26 6.36
C LYS A 34 5.43 4.48 7.33
N GLU A 35 5.46 3.15 7.25
CA GLU A 35 6.25 2.33 8.17
C GLU A 35 7.74 2.50 7.86
N LYS A 36 8.56 2.76 8.88
CA LYS A 36 10.02 2.87 8.76
C LYS A 36 10.72 1.53 9.05
N SER A 37 10.07 0.42 8.73
CA SER A 37 10.66 -0.90 8.92
C SER A 37 11.81 -1.10 7.92
N ALA A 38 12.80 -1.89 8.31
CA ALA A 38 13.92 -2.22 7.43
C ALA A 38 13.45 -2.89 6.13
N LEU A 39 12.31 -3.57 6.17
CA LEU A 39 11.65 -4.17 5.01
C LEU A 39 11.15 -3.10 4.04
N CYS A 40 10.43 -2.08 4.52
CA CYS A 40 9.91 -1.02 3.65
C CYS A 40 11.00 -0.16 3.01
N ASN A 41 12.17 -0.05 3.63
CA ASN A 41 13.31 0.65 3.03
C ASN A 41 13.82 -0.02 1.73
N GLU A 42 13.55 -1.31 1.53
CA GLU A 42 13.92 -2.02 0.31
C GLU A 42 12.91 -1.79 -0.83
N PHE A 43 11.66 -1.43 -0.49
CA PHE A 43 10.57 -1.26 -1.45
C PHE A 43 10.32 0.23 -1.75
N ASN A 44 10.97 0.74 -2.78
CA ASN A 44 10.68 2.08 -3.32
C ASN A 44 9.58 2.01 -4.40
N ALA A 45 8.33 1.81 -3.98
CA ALA A 45 7.20 1.70 -4.89
C ALA A 45 7.03 2.99 -5.72
N SER A 46 6.73 2.84 -7.01
CA SER A 46 6.39 3.98 -7.88
C SER A 46 4.86 4.09 -7.97
N VAL A 47 4.31 5.27 -7.69
CA VAL A 47 2.85 5.47 -7.63
C VAL A 47 2.40 6.52 -8.64
N LEU A 48 1.50 6.12 -9.54
CA LEU A 48 0.78 7.02 -10.43
C LEU A 48 -0.65 7.19 -9.91
N LEU A 49 -0.99 8.39 -9.43
CA LEU A 49 -2.32 8.72 -8.93
C LEU A 49 -3.09 9.51 -9.99
N LEU A 50 -4.32 9.09 -10.27
CA LEU A 50 -5.20 9.74 -11.24
C LEU A 50 -6.37 10.41 -10.50
N SER A 51 -6.68 11.66 -10.84
CA SER A 51 -7.77 12.41 -10.20
C SER A 51 -8.54 13.27 -11.19
N GLY A 52 -9.88 13.23 -11.14
CA GLY A 52 -10.74 14.13 -11.89
C GLY A 52 -11.16 15.34 -11.07
N LYS A 53 -10.97 16.56 -11.59
CA LYS A 53 -11.35 17.78 -10.87
C LYS A 53 -12.87 17.99 -10.79
N LEU A 54 -13.65 17.29 -11.62
CA LEU A 54 -15.12 17.29 -11.58
C LEU A 54 -15.70 16.06 -10.88
N ASP A 55 -14.90 15.26 -10.17
CA ASP A 55 -15.42 14.19 -9.32
C ASP A 55 -16.05 14.76 -8.04
N ALA A 56 -17.37 14.94 -8.07
CA ALA A 56 -18.13 15.49 -6.95
C ALA A 56 -18.12 14.60 -5.69
N GLN A 57 -17.82 13.32 -5.82
CA GLN A 57 -17.84 12.38 -4.70
C GLN A 57 -16.44 12.15 -4.11
N THR A 58 -15.40 12.34 -4.92
CA THR A 58 -14.01 12.29 -4.47
C THR A 58 -13.29 13.58 -4.91
N PRO A 59 -13.52 14.70 -4.18
CA PRO A 59 -12.89 15.98 -4.50
C PRO A 59 -11.37 15.89 -4.67
N HIS A 60 -10.84 16.64 -5.63
CA HIS A 60 -9.42 16.62 -6.02
C HIS A 60 -8.44 16.78 -4.86
N VAL A 61 -8.80 17.59 -3.85
CA VAL A 61 -7.98 17.83 -2.66
C VAL A 61 -7.58 16.53 -1.92
N PHE A 62 -8.41 15.49 -1.97
CA PHE A 62 -8.08 14.21 -1.35
C PHE A 62 -6.98 13.47 -2.10
N ALA A 63 -6.86 13.66 -3.42
CA ALA A 63 -5.77 13.08 -4.19
C ALA A 63 -4.43 13.76 -3.87
N GLU A 64 -4.43 15.08 -3.71
CA GLU A 64 -3.24 15.83 -3.26
C GLU A 64 -2.81 15.38 -1.85
N TYR A 65 -3.77 15.28 -0.92
CA TYR A 65 -3.49 14.79 0.43
C TYR A 65 -2.93 13.36 0.39
N LEU A 66 -3.55 12.45 -0.35
CA LEU A 66 -3.09 11.07 -0.48
C LEU A 66 -1.67 11.01 -1.04
N LEU A 67 -1.36 11.74 -2.12
CA LEU A 67 -0.03 11.77 -2.72
C LEU A 67 1.05 12.21 -1.70
N ASN A 68 0.74 13.23 -0.88
CA ASN A 68 1.65 13.70 0.15
C ASN A 68 1.88 12.68 1.28
N GLU A 69 0.87 11.86 1.57
CA GLU A 69 0.97 10.81 2.58
C GLU A 69 1.69 9.54 2.09
N LEU A 70 1.79 9.30 0.79
CA LEU A 70 2.54 8.15 0.27
C LEU A 70 4.05 8.25 0.54
N GLN A 71 4.68 7.12 0.86
CA GLN A 71 6.14 7.03 0.94
C GLN A 71 6.79 6.97 -0.44
N GLY A 72 8.06 7.40 -0.50
CA GLY A 72 8.86 7.41 -1.72
C GLY A 72 8.74 8.70 -2.51
N GLU A 73 9.75 8.95 -3.35
CA GLU A 73 9.84 10.14 -4.21
C GLU A 73 9.28 9.87 -5.62
N ASN A 74 9.16 8.61 -6.02
CA ASN A 74 8.67 8.21 -7.33
C ASN A 74 7.13 8.20 -7.37
N LYS A 75 6.53 9.38 -7.19
CA LYS A 75 5.08 9.53 -7.16
C LYS A 75 4.63 10.72 -8.02
N GLU A 76 3.58 10.51 -8.79
CA GLU A 76 3.04 11.50 -9.72
C GLU A 76 1.52 11.54 -9.66
N LEU A 77 0.95 12.74 -9.68
CA LEU A 77 -0.49 12.98 -9.75
C LEU A 77 -0.85 13.57 -11.10
N ILE A 78 -1.67 12.85 -11.86
CA ILE A 78 -2.27 13.35 -13.09
C ILE A 78 -3.69 13.81 -12.78
N ALA A 79 -3.92 15.10 -12.95
CA ALA A 79 -5.22 15.74 -12.73
C ALA A 79 -5.91 16.00 -14.08
N PHE A 80 -7.12 15.47 -14.24
CA PHE A 80 -7.96 15.70 -15.41
C PHE A 80 -8.98 16.80 -15.10
N ASP A 81 -8.87 17.94 -15.79
CA ASP A 81 -9.70 19.12 -15.51
C ASP A 81 -11.21 18.89 -15.70
N TYR A 82 -11.56 17.99 -16.63
CA TYR A 82 -12.96 17.76 -17.05
C TYR A 82 -13.44 16.32 -16.85
N ALA A 83 -12.67 15.49 -16.14
CA ALA A 83 -13.10 14.14 -15.84
C ALA A 83 -14.05 14.12 -14.63
N SER A 84 -15.21 13.49 -14.82
CA SER A 84 -16.02 12.98 -13.72
C SER A 84 -15.47 11.61 -13.26
N ARG A 85 -16.06 11.04 -12.20
CA ARG A 85 -15.70 9.72 -11.66
C ARG A 85 -15.61 8.66 -12.76
N GLY A 86 -14.60 7.78 -12.67
CA GLY A 86 -14.50 6.58 -13.53
C GLY A 86 -13.96 6.86 -14.93
N ALA A 87 -13.25 7.97 -15.13
CA ALA A 87 -12.70 8.34 -16.42
C ALA A 87 -11.64 7.36 -16.98
N ALA A 88 -10.99 6.56 -16.12
CA ALA A 88 -10.10 5.49 -16.53
C ALA A 88 -10.83 4.14 -16.45
N MET A 89 -10.92 3.44 -17.59
CA MET A 89 -11.39 2.05 -17.65
C MET A 89 -10.27 1.18 -18.23
N THR A 90 -10.07 0.00 -17.65
CA THR A 90 -9.13 -1.00 -18.15
C THR A 90 -9.85 -1.92 -19.14
N THR A 91 -9.24 -2.19 -20.30
CA THR A 91 -9.72 -3.15 -21.31
C THR A 91 -9.15 -4.54 -21.07
#